data_AF-A0A0E4HFH6-F1
#
_entry.id   AF-A0A0E4HFH6-F1
#
_cell.length_a   1.000
_cell.length_b   1.000
_cell.length_c   1.000
_cell.angle_alpha   90.00
_cell.angle_beta   90.00
_cell.angle_gamma   90.00
#
_symmetry.space_group_name_H-M   'P 1'
#
loop_
_entity.id
_entity.type
_entity.pdbx_description
1 polymer ?
#
loop_
_entity_poly.entity_id
_entity_poly.type
_entity_poly.pdbx_seq_one_letter_code
_entity_poly.pdbx_strand_id
1 'polypeptide(L)'
;MIQTGILDNVLAFASVLAVFTLALVQLIKNNINLPRNAVPFIGLGIGLLIGAAAYPFTDLGLTLRLWSGGLAGLSATGLFELAFNDRPGTTQK
;
A
#
# COMPACT_ATOMS: atom_id res chain seq x y z
N MET A 1 30.60 4.97 -4.89
CA MET A 1 29.77 3.81 -5.29
C MET A 1 28.47 3.92 -4.49
N ILE A 2 27.45 4.56 -5.06
CA ILE A 2 26.18 4.78 -4.35
C ILE A 2 25.42 3.45 -4.36
N GLN A 3 24.83 3.13 -3.22
CA GLN A 3 24.09 1.91 -2.86
C GLN A 3 22.76 1.78 -3.62
N THR A 4 22.75 1.89 -4.95
CA THR A 4 21.52 1.89 -5.78
C THR A 4 20.83 0.53 -5.80
N GLY A 5 21.58 -0.57 -5.79
CA GLY A 5 21.01 -1.92 -5.86
C GLY A 5 20.07 -2.28 -4.69
N ILE A 6 20.19 -1.61 -3.53
CA ILE A 6 19.26 -1.83 -2.42
C ILE A 6 17.89 -1.21 -2.71
N LEU A 7 17.86 0.01 -3.25
CA LEU A 7 16.62 0.70 -3.58
C LEU A 7 15.89 -0.02 -4.73
N ASP A 8 16.64 -0.49 -5.73
CA ASP A 8 16.12 -1.26 -6.85
C ASP A 8 15.41 -2.53 -6.36
N ASN A 9 16.01 -3.26 -5.42
CA ASN A 9 15.40 -4.44 -4.81
C ASN A 9 14.11 -4.11 -4.03
N VAL A 10 14.07 -3.00 -3.29
CA VAL A 10 12.88 -2.56 -2.56
C VAL A 10 11.72 -2.25 -3.50
N LEU A 11 11.99 -1.52 -4.58
CA LEU A 11 10.98 -1.10 -5.55
C LEU A 11 10.51 -2.28 -6.42
N ALA A 12 11.42 -3.16 -6.85
CA ALA A 12 11.08 -4.38 -7.55
C ALA A 12 10.17 -5.27 -6.67
N PHE A 13 10.55 -5.46 -5.40
CA PHE A 13 9.76 -6.23 -4.46
C PHE A 13 8.39 -5.59 -4.18
N ALA A 14 8.34 -4.26 -4.07
CA ALA A 14 7.09 -3.52 -3.83
C ALA A 14 6.12 -3.69 -5.01
N SER A 15 6.64 -3.72 -6.23
CA SER A 15 5.84 -3.89 -7.45
C SER A 15 5.19 -5.27 -7.51
N VAL A 16 5.89 -6.32 -7.09
CA VAL A 16 5.33 -7.67 -6.98
C VAL A 16 4.28 -7.72 -5.88
N LEU A 17 4.57 -7.14 -4.71
CA LEU A 17 3.64 -7.10 -3.59
C LEU A 17 2.37 -6.30 -3.89
N ALA A 18 2.44 -5.27 -4.73
CA ALA A 18 1.34 -4.36 -5.04
C ALA A 18 0.07 -5.09 -5.49
N VAL A 19 0.19 -6.16 -6.29
CA VAL A 19 -0.96 -6.94 -6.77
C VAL A 19 -1.65 -7.67 -5.61
N PHE A 20 -0.86 -8.22 -4.69
CA PHE A 20 -1.36 -8.94 -3.52
C PHE A 20 -1.97 -8.00 -2.48
N THR A 21 -1.30 -6.87 -2.18
CA THR A 21 -1.84 -5.83 -1.29
C THR A 21 -3.14 -5.27 -1.85
N LEU A 22 -3.22 -5.01 -3.14
CA LEU A 22 -4.42 -4.51 -3.80
C LEU A 22 -5.57 -5.50 -3.71
N ALA A 23 -5.34 -6.78 -3.99
CA ALA A 23 -6.37 -7.82 -3.86
C ALA A 23 -6.93 -7.90 -2.43
N LEU A 24 -6.06 -7.86 -1.41
CA LEU A 24 -6.48 -7.91 -0.01
C LEU A 24 -7.20 -6.64 0.46
N VAL A 25 -6.73 -5.47 0.05
CA VAL A 25 -7.40 -4.19 0.32
C VAL A 25 -8.79 -4.18 -0.31
N GLN A 26 -8.92 -4.64 -1.55
CA GLN A 26 -10.21 -4.73 -2.23
C GLN A 26 -11.15 -5.74 -1.55
N LEU A 27 -10.64 -6.90 -1.15
CA LEU A 27 -11.42 -7.91 -0.42
C LEU A 27 -12.03 -7.33 0.86
N ILE A 28 -11.22 -6.61 1.64
CA ILE A 28 -11.67 -5.98 2.89
C ILE A 28 -12.69 -4.88 2.63
N LYS A 29 -12.44 -4.00 1.66
CA LYS A 29 -13.38 -2.93 1.28
C LYS A 29 -14.71 -3.46 0.75
N ASN A 30 -14.69 -4.59 0.06
CA ASN A 30 -15.90 -5.19 -0.50
C ASN A 30 -16.72 -5.95 0.55
N ASN A 31 -16.08 -6.49 1.59
CA ASN A 31 -16.75 -7.28 2.61
C ASN A 31 -17.13 -6.47 3.87
N ILE A 32 -16.50 -5.31 4.10
CA ILE A 32 -16.69 -4.49 5.29
C ILE A 32 -16.96 -3.04 4.87
N ASN A 33 -18.01 -2.45 5.44
CA ASN A 33 -18.36 -1.05 5.22
C ASN A 33 -17.42 -0.14 6.04
N LEU A 34 -16.32 0.26 5.43
CA LEU A 34 -15.26 1.04 6.10
C LEU A 34 -15.38 2.54 5.82
N PRO A 35 -15.16 3.40 6.83
CA PRO A 35 -15.16 4.83 6.63
C PRO A 35 -13.99 5.23 5.71
N ARG A 36 -14.27 6.15 4.80
CA ARG A 36 -13.37 6.50 3.69
C ARG A 36 -11.97 6.90 4.19
N ASN A 37 -11.89 7.62 5.30
CA ASN A 37 -10.64 8.06 5.95
C ASN A 37 -9.79 6.94 6.58
N ALA A 38 -10.35 5.76 6.86
CA ALA A 38 -9.63 4.63 7.46
C ALA A 38 -8.97 3.73 6.41
N VAL A 39 -9.43 3.79 5.15
CA VAL A 39 -8.92 2.98 4.03
C VAL A 39 -7.40 3.09 3.86
N PRO A 40 -6.75 4.27 3.94
CA PRO A 40 -5.30 4.43 3.88
C PRO A 40 -4.55 3.68 4.98
N PHE A 41 -5.03 3.78 6.21
CA PHE A 41 -4.41 3.15 7.37
C PHE A 41 -4.51 1.64 7.29
N ILE A 42 -5.64 1.13 6.81
CA ILE A 42 -5.86 -0.30 6.60
C ILE A 42 -4.94 -0.82 5.50
N GLY A 43 -4.82 -0.13 4.37
CA GLY A 43 -3.88 -0.55 3.33
C GLY A 43 -2.42 -0.47 3.74
N LEU A 44 -2.02 0.55 4.50
CA LEU A 44 -0.68 0.61 5.10
C LEU A 44 -0.44 -0.56 6.04
N GLY A 45 -1.39 -0.86 6.93
CA GLY A 45 -1.31 -1.98 7.86
C GLY A 45 -1.18 -3.32 7.13
N ILE A 46 -2.01 -3.56 6.11
CA ILE A 46 -1.95 -4.77 5.27
C ILE A 46 -0.61 -4.85 4.54
N GLY A 47 -0.15 -3.74 3.95
CA GLY A 47 1.14 -3.66 3.27
C GLY A 47 2.31 -4.01 4.19
N LEU A 48 2.34 -3.48 5.40
CA LEU A 48 3.37 -3.78 6.39
C LEU A 48 3.32 -5.24 6.85
N LEU A 49 2.12 -5.79 7.08
CA LEU A 49 1.94 -7.19 7.47
C LEU A 49 2.43 -8.15 6.38
N ILE A 50 2.09 -7.88 5.12
CA ILE A 50 2.55 -8.70 3.98
C ILE A 50 4.05 -8.56 3.78
N GLY A 51 4.59 -7.34 3.85
CA GLY A 51 6.03 -7.10 3.77
C GLY A 51 6.80 -7.86 4.85
N ALA A 52 6.31 -7.83 6.10
CA ALA A 52 6.90 -8.59 7.20
C ALA A 52 6.76 -10.11 7.01
N ALA A 53 5.59 -10.59 6.58
CA ALA A 53 5.31 -12.01 6.35
C ALA A 53 6.09 -12.58 5.16
N ALA A 54 6.58 -11.73 4.25
CA ALA A 54 7.35 -12.15 3.09
C ALA A 54 8.82 -12.50 3.38
N TYR A 55 9.17 -12.73 4.65
CA TYR A 55 10.50 -13.18 5.04
C TYR A 55 11.02 -14.45 4.34
N PRO A 56 10.20 -15.44 3.94
CA PRO A 56 10.73 -16.64 3.30
C PRO A 56 10.99 -16.44 1.80
N PHE A 57 10.54 -15.32 1.22
CA PHE A 57 10.63 -15.06 -0.23
C PHE A 57 11.76 -14.10 -0.62
N THR A 58 12.44 -13.47 0.34
CA THR A 58 13.50 -12.49 0.04
C THR A 58 14.51 -12.39 1.18
N ASP A 59 15.76 -12.07 0.85
CA ASP A 59 16.85 -11.77 1.80
C ASP A 59 16.90 -10.30 2.26
N LEU A 60 15.96 -9.45 1.79
CA LEU A 60 15.88 -8.04 2.20
C LEU A 60 15.81 -7.90 3.74
N GLY A 61 16.46 -6.90 4.32
CA GLY A 61 16.32 -6.64 5.76
C GLY A 61 14.89 -6.28 6.15
N LEU A 62 14.48 -6.55 7.40
CA LEU A 62 13.12 -6.30 7.90
C LEU A 62 12.63 -4.88 7.56
N THR A 63 13.46 -3.86 7.84
CA THR A 63 13.17 -2.46 7.55
C THR A 63 12.82 -2.23 6.09
N LEU A 64 13.59 -2.81 5.16
CA LEU A 64 13.39 -2.63 3.73
C LEU A 64 12.13 -3.36 3.24
N ARG A 65 11.79 -4.51 3.82
CA ARG A 65 10.54 -5.23 3.54
C ARG A 65 9.32 -4.46 4.01
N LEU A 66 9.41 -3.84 5.20
CA LEU A 66 8.36 -2.97 5.72
C LEU A 66 8.17 -1.74 4.80
N TRP A 67 9.26 -1.11 4.35
CA TRP A 67 9.17 -0.02 3.38
C TRP A 67 8.54 -0.46 2.06
N SER A 68 8.98 -1.58 1.51
CA SER A 68 8.44 -2.16 0.29
C SER A 68 6.94 -2.45 0.39
N GLY A 69 6.54 -3.12 1.46
CA GLY A 69 5.14 -3.46 1.73
C GLY A 69 4.28 -2.23 2.04
N GLY A 70 4.79 -1.27 2.81
CA GLY A 70 4.09 -0.04 3.13
C GLY A 70 3.82 0.82 1.88
N LEU A 71 4.82 0.94 0.99
CA LEU A 71 4.65 1.61 -0.30
C LEU A 71 3.63 0.90 -1.19
N ALA A 72 3.69 -0.44 -1.25
CA ALA A 72 2.73 -1.26 -1.99
C ALA A 72 1.30 -1.20 -1.41
N GLY A 73 1.15 -1.05 -0.09
CA GLY A 73 -0.14 -0.91 0.58
C GLY A 73 -0.76 0.47 0.39
N LEU A 74 0.04 1.53 0.48
CA LEU A 74 -0.42 2.90 0.23
C LEU A 74 -0.79 3.11 -1.24
N SER A 75 -0.03 2.54 -2.19
CA SER A 75 -0.37 2.61 -3.62
C SER A 75 -1.68 1.88 -3.95
N ALA A 76 -1.97 0.78 -3.25
CA ALA A 76 -3.17 -0.03 -3.43
C ALA A 76 -4.48 0.64 -2.96
N THR A 77 -4.41 1.62 -2.07
CA THR A 77 -5.62 2.24 -1.47
C THR A 77 -6.20 3.39 -2.27
N GLY A 78 -5.52 3.86 -3.32
CA GLY A 78 -5.96 5.03 -4.08
C GLY A 78 -5.90 6.32 -3.24
N LEU A 79 -4.84 6.48 -2.42
CA LEU A 79 -4.64 7.64 -1.54
C LEU A 79 -4.88 8.98 -2.24
N PHE A 80 -4.50 9.07 -3.52
CA PHE A 80 -4.72 10.24 -4.36
C PHE A 80 -6.21 10.57 -4.51
N GLU A 81 -7.03 9.61 -4.95
CA GLU A 81 -8.49 9.81 -5.03
C GLU A 81 -9.10 10.12 -3.66
N LEU A 82 -8.52 9.57 -2.59
CA LEU A 82 -9.02 9.83 -1.26
C LEU A 82 -8.77 11.27 -0.82
N ALA A 83 -7.54 11.75 -1.03
CA ALA A 83 -7.08 13.08 -0.64
C ALA A 83 -7.72 14.21 -1.47
N PHE A 84 -8.05 13.95 -2.74
CA PHE A 84 -8.54 14.99 -3.66
C PHE A 84 -10.06 14.97 -3.90
N ASN A 85 -10.79 13.96 -3.43
CA ASN A 85 -12.24 13.83 -3.65
C ASN A 85 -13.11 14.45 -2.54
N ASP A 86 -12.55 15.31 -1.70
CA ASP A 86 -13.31 16.09 -0.72
C ASP A 86 -13.90 17.35 -1.39
N ARG A 87 -14.74 17.13 -2.40
CA ARG A 87 -15.47 18.19 -3.11
C ARG A 87 -16.91 18.25 -2.60
N PRO A 88 -17.24 19.11 -1.63
CA PRO A 88 -18.62 19.48 -1.37
C PRO A 88 -19.12 20.34 -2.55
N GLY A 89 -19.68 19.69 -3.57
CA GLY A 89 -20.23 20.38 -4.72
C GLY A 89 -21.55 21.07 -4.37
N THR A 90 -21.62 22.40 -4.55
CA THR A 90 -22.91 23.11 -4.64
C THR A 90 -23.13 23.48 -6.10
N THR A 91 -24.11 22.85 -6.76
CA THR A 91 -24.62 23.34 -8.05
C THR A 91 -25.65 24.42 -7.73
N GLN A 92 -25.27 25.69 -7.93
CA GLN A 92 -26.25 26.77 -8.02
C GLN A 92 -26.47 27.10 -9.49
N LYS A 93 -27.76 27.26 -9.84
CA LYS A 93 -28.27 27.53 -11.19
C LYS A 93 -27.90 28.93 -11.67
#